data_AF-A0A9D9PC74-F1
#
_entry.id   AF-A0A9D9PC74-F1
#
_cell.length_a   1.000
_cell.length_b   1.000
_cell.length_c   1.000
_cell.angle_alpha   90.00
_cell.angle_beta   90.00
_cell.angle_gamma   90.00
#
_symmetry.space_group_name_H-M   'P 1'
#
loop_
_entity.id
_entity.type
_entity.pdbx_description
1 polymer ?
#
loop_
_entity_poly.entity_id
_entity_poly.type
_entity_poly.pdbx_seq_one_letter_code
_entity_poly.pdbx_strand_id
1 'polypeptide(L)'
;MNSVPTIVSSSDWTYQPPNSACNPQRILVKPNLGYPVQSPVTVSLSVLGRVLSGLRDRFPNAEISIVEGVCSPKSLAEIAEMLGVYDLLDEGMQLLDADTLPIAEYPNRSHGL
;
A
#
# COMPACT_ATOMS: atom_id res chain seq x y z
N MET A 1 -7.16 -22.51 14.52
CA MET A 1 -7.64 -21.50 15.50
C MET A 1 -7.34 -20.15 14.92
N ASN A 2 -8.35 -19.34 14.60
CA ASN A 2 -8.11 -17.97 14.15
C ASN A 2 -7.84 -17.14 15.40
N SER A 3 -6.58 -16.74 15.58
CA SER A 3 -6.21 -15.77 16.60
C SER A 3 -6.93 -14.46 16.30
N VAL A 4 -7.55 -13.88 17.34
CA VAL A 4 -8.08 -12.51 17.25
C VAL A 4 -6.90 -11.57 16.97
N PRO A 5 -6.98 -10.68 15.97
CA PRO A 5 -5.90 -9.74 15.69
C PRO A 5 -5.71 -8.77 16.86
N THR A 6 -4.46 -8.56 17.27
CA THR A 6 -4.12 -7.53 18.26
C THR A 6 -4.17 -6.16 17.61
N ILE A 7 -4.94 -5.24 18.20
CA ILE A 7 -4.97 -3.84 17.79
C ILE A 7 -3.86 -3.12 18.56
N VAL A 8 -2.99 -2.42 17.83
CA VAL A 8 -1.90 -1.61 18.38
C VAL A 8 -1.93 -0.20 17.79
N SER A 9 -1.30 0.77 18.45
CA SER A 9 -1.07 2.07 17.83
C SER A 9 -0.11 1.94 16.65
N SER A 10 -0.17 2.87 15.70
CA SER A 10 0.79 2.87 14.58
C SER A 10 2.24 3.03 15.07
N SER A 11 2.51 3.77 16.15
CA SER A 11 3.87 3.92 16.67
C SER A 11 4.44 2.63 17.25
N ASP A 12 3.58 1.70 17.69
CA ASP A 12 3.97 0.41 18.27
C ASP A 12 4.01 -0.73 17.24
N TRP A 13 3.53 -0.48 16.02
CA TRP A 13 3.47 -1.50 14.97
C TRP A 13 4.87 -1.75 14.38
N THR A 14 5.21 -3.02 14.16
CA THR A 14 6.43 -3.42 13.45
C THR A 14 6.09 -4.38 12.33
N TYR A 15 6.66 -4.18 11.14
CA TYR A 15 6.50 -5.12 10.05
C TYR A 15 7.26 -6.41 10.34
N GLN A 16 6.55 -7.53 10.43
CA GLN A 16 7.12 -8.86 10.65
C GLN A 16 6.65 -9.79 9.52
N PRO A 17 7.42 -9.94 8.43
CA PRO A 17 7.05 -10.84 7.36
C PRO A 17 7.20 -12.31 7.80
N PRO A 18 6.44 -13.24 7.23
CA PRO A 18 6.70 -14.66 7.43
C PRO A 18 8.10 -15.03 6.90
N ASN A 19 8.72 -16.06 7.47
CA ASN A 19 10.05 -16.53 7.06
C ASN A 19 10.16 -16.90 5.57
N SER A 20 9.04 -17.21 4.91
CA SER A 20 8.98 -17.50 3.47
C SER A 20 9.10 -16.26 2.59
N ALA A 21 8.84 -15.06 3.12
CA ALA A 21 9.01 -13.79 2.41
C ALA A 21 10.46 -13.30 2.55
N CYS A 22 11.36 -13.97 1.82
CA CYS A 22 12.79 -13.65 1.81
C CYS A 22 13.12 -12.65 0.71
N ASN A 23 13.70 -11.51 1.10
CA ASN A 23 14.39 -10.53 0.26
C ASN A 23 13.67 -10.22 -1.09
N PRO A 24 12.43 -9.73 -1.06
CA PRO A 24 11.71 -9.37 -2.27
C PRO A 24 12.47 -8.25 -3.00
N GLN A 25 12.61 -8.37 -4.32
CA GLN A 25 13.11 -7.28 -5.15
C GLN A 25 12.08 -6.16 -5.31
N ARG A 26 10.79 -6.52 -5.29
CA ARG A 26 9.66 -5.61 -5.50
C ARG A 26 8.55 -5.88 -4.50
N ILE A 27 7.97 -4.81 -3.97
CA ILE A 27 6.84 -4.85 -3.04
C ILE A 27 5.74 -3.97 -3.61
N LEU A 28 4.52 -4.49 -3.64
CA LEU A 28 3.32 -3.74 -4.00
C LEU A 28 2.53 -3.44 -2.72
N VAL A 29 2.22 -2.16 -2.51
CA VAL A 29 1.36 -1.69 -1.42
C VAL A 29 0.10 -1.13 -2.04
N LYS A 30 -1.06 -1.69 -1.71
CA LYS A 30 -2.36 -1.25 -2.22
C LYS A 30 -3.19 -0.60 -1.10
N PRO A 31 -3.03 0.71 -0.83
CA PRO A 31 -3.82 1.40 0.18
C PRO A 31 -5.30 1.55 -0.27
N ASN A 32 -6.04 2.33 0.51
CA ASN A 32 -7.31 2.94 0.08
C ASN A 32 -7.24 4.43 0.44
N LEU A 33 -6.89 5.29 -0.53
CA LEU A 33 -6.64 6.73 -0.32
C LEU A 33 -7.77 7.62 -0.85
N GLY A 34 -8.30 7.32 -2.03
CA GLY A 34 -9.17 8.21 -2.80
C GLY A 34 -10.67 7.98 -2.58
N TYR A 35 -11.09 7.56 -1.39
CA TYR A 35 -12.49 7.29 -1.10
C TYR A 35 -13.14 8.49 -0.37
N PRO A 36 -14.40 8.86 -0.69
CA PRO A 36 -15.08 10.02 -0.09
C PRO A 36 -15.40 9.84 1.40
N VAL A 37 -15.35 8.62 1.92
CA VAL A 37 -15.52 8.32 3.34
C VAL A 37 -14.16 8.20 4.01
N GLN A 38 -13.98 8.92 5.12
CA GLN A 38 -12.74 8.91 5.90
C GLN A 38 -12.51 7.56 6.60
N SER A 39 -11.41 7.49 7.36
CA SER A 39 -11.06 6.35 8.22
C SER A 39 -12.27 5.84 9.02
N PRO A 40 -12.46 4.50 9.12
CA PRO A 40 -11.53 3.43 8.72
C PRO A 40 -11.64 2.99 7.26
N VAL A 41 -12.44 3.67 6.43
CA VAL A 41 -12.58 3.29 5.01
C VAL A 41 -11.31 3.64 4.25
N THR A 42 -10.76 4.84 4.46
CA THR A 42 -9.43 5.24 3.98
C THR A 42 -8.36 5.03 5.04
N VAL A 43 -7.14 4.72 4.58
CA VAL A 43 -5.97 4.63 5.47
C VAL A 43 -5.49 6.03 5.86
N SER A 44 -5.10 6.23 7.12
CA SER A 44 -4.43 7.47 7.51
C SER A 44 -2.99 7.51 6.99
N LEU A 45 -2.44 8.70 6.75
CA LEU A 45 -1.02 8.82 6.40
C LEU A 45 -0.08 8.34 7.50
N SER A 46 -0.47 8.44 8.77
CA SER A 46 0.31 7.88 9.88
C SER A 46 0.46 6.35 9.78
N VAL A 47 -0.61 5.65 9.39
CA VAL A 47 -0.57 4.19 9.19
C VAL A 47 0.20 3.85 7.92
N LEU A 48 -0.07 4.53 6.81
CA LEU A 48 0.65 4.30 5.56
C LEU A 48 2.16 4.52 5.73
N GLY A 49 2.56 5.66 6.29
CA GLY A 49 3.96 6.00 6.53
C GLY A 49 4.66 4.97 7.40
N ARG A 50 3.98 4.47 8.45
CA ARG A 50 4.53 3.40 9.29
C ARG A 50 4.70 2.08 8.55
N VAL A 51 3.75 1.71 7.69
CA VAL A 51 3.87 0.51 6.84
C VAL A 51 5.06 0.65 5.90
N LEU A 52 5.19 1.79 5.21
CA LEU A 52 6.28 2.05 4.28
C LEU A 52 7.65 2.04 4.98
N SER A 53 7.76 2.68 6.15
CA SER A 53 9.02 2.68 6.92
C SER A 53 9.38 1.27 7.38
N GLY A 54 8.42 0.50 7.90
CA GLY A 54 8.68 -0.88 8.34
C GLY A 54 9.09 -1.81 7.19
N LEU A 55 8.53 -1.61 5.98
CA LEU A 55 8.96 -2.32 4.79
C LEU A 55 10.40 -1.94 4.40
N ARG A 56 10.73 -0.65 4.40
CA ARG A 56 12.08 -0.16 4.10
C ARG A 56 13.11 -0.68 5.09
N ASP A 57 12.83 -0.60 6.39
CA ASP A 57 13.72 -1.09 7.45
C ASP A 57 14.04 -2.58 7.26
N ARG A 58 13.03 -3.36 6.85
CA ARG A 58 13.18 -4.80 6.66
C ARG A 58 13.83 -5.18 5.33
N PHE A 59 13.58 -4.39 4.30
CA PHE A 59 13.98 -4.64 2.91
C PHE A 59 14.59 -3.37 2.29
N PRO A 60 15.82 -2.98 2.72
CA PRO A 60 16.41 -1.68 2.37
C PRO A 60 16.63 -1.48 0.87
N ASN A 61 16.72 -2.55 0.09
CA ASN A 61 17.00 -2.51 -1.35
C ASN A 61 15.77 -2.83 -2.23
N ALA A 62 14.59 -3.03 -1.63
CA ALA A 62 13.40 -3.33 -2.43
C ALA A 62 12.89 -2.07 -3.14
N GLU A 63 12.40 -2.24 -4.37
CA GLU A 63 11.55 -1.25 -5.03
C GLU A 63 10.14 -1.38 -4.44
N ILE A 64 9.53 -0.26 -4.02
CA ILE A 64 8.23 -0.27 -3.37
C ILE A 64 7.26 0.55 -4.21
N SER A 65 6.26 -0.11 -4.80
CA SER A 65 5.22 0.54 -5.59
C SER A 65 3.94 0.65 -4.79
N ILE A 66 3.51 1.88 -4.50
CA ILE A 66 2.20 2.18 -3.97
C ILE A 66 1.26 2.25 -5.17
N VAL A 67 0.25 1.38 -5.20
CA VAL A 67 -0.69 1.27 -6.33
C VAL A 67 -2.09 1.58 -5.84
N GLU A 68 -2.72 2.61 -6.41
CA GLU A 68 -4.06 3.04 -6.05
C GLU A 68 -4.86 3.42 -7.29
N GLY A 69 -6.17 3.13 -7.26
CA GLY A 69 -7.15 3.71 -8.18
C GLY A 69 -8.15 4.53 -7.37
N VAL A 70 -8.64 5.64 -7.90
CA VAL A 70 -9.46 6.58 -7.12
C VAL A 70 -10.89 6.63 -7.62
N CYS A 71 -11.86 6.36 -6.74
CA CYS A 71 -13.28 6.58 -7.04
C CYS A 71 -13.65 8.05 -6.76
N SER A 72 -12.99 8.97 -7.46
CA SER A 72 -13.11 10.41 -7.26
C SER A 72 -13.06 11.13 -8.62
N PRO A 73 -13.71 12.30 -8.76
CA PRO A 73 -13.51 13.16 -9.92
C PRO A 73 -12.10 13.77 -10.00
N LYS A 74 -11.33 13.72 -8.90
CA LYS A 74 -9.93 14.14 -8.86
C LYS A 74 -9.01 13.00 -9.25
N SER A 75 -7.94 13.30 -9.97
CA SER A 75 -6.88 12.34 -10.29
C SER A 75 -6.18 11.83 -9.02
N LEU A 76 -5.52 10.68 -9.12
CA LEU A 76 -4.71 10.16 -8.03
C LEU A 76 -3.62 11.16 -7.63
N ALA A 77 -2.97 11.81 -8.60
CA ALA A 77 -1.93 12.79 -8.35
C ALA A 77 -2.43 13.98 -7.49
N GLU A 78 -3.60 14.53 -7.81
CA GLU A 78 -4.20 15.60 -7.01
C GLU A 78 -4.54 15.14 -5.59
N ILE A 79 -5.04 13.90 -5.44
CA ILE A 79 -5.34 13.33 -4.12
C ILE A 79 -4.06 13.11 -3.31
N ALA A 80 -3.03 12.57 -3.95
CA ALA A 80 -1.73 12.34 -3.33
C ALA A 80 -1.09 13.63 -2.84
N GLU A 81 -1.13 14.69 -3.65
CA GLU A 81 -0.64 16.02 -3.30
C GLU A 81 -1.39 16.61 -2.11
N MET A 82 -2.73 16.62 -2.16
CA MET A 82 -3.56 17.17 -1.08
C MET A 82 -3.37 16.44 0.24
N LEU A 83 -3.15 15.13 0.20
CA LEU A 83 -2.95 14.34 1.40
C LEU A 83 -1.52 14.49 1.94
N GLY A 84 -0.53 14.72 1.08
CA GLY A 84 0.90 14.68 1.46
C GLY A 84 1.50 13.28 1.31
N VAL A 85 1.03 12.48 0.35
CA VAL A 85 1.56 11.12 0.10
C VAL A 85 3.00 11.18 -0.39
N TYR A 86 3.35 12.19 -1.20
CA TYR A 86 4.69 12.33 -1.75
C TYR A 86 5.77 12.53 -0.68
N ASP A 87 5.40 13.12 0.46
CA ASP A 87 6.31 13.30 1.61
C ASP A 87 6.70 11.97 2.28
N LEU A 88 5.97 10.89 2.00
CA LEU A 88 6.26 9.55 2.54
C LEU A 88 7.21 8.73 1.66
N LEU A 89 7.48 9.17 0.43
CA LEU A 89 8.25 8.38 -0.54
C LEU A 89 9.76 8.59 -0.34
N ASP A 90 10.50 7.49 -0.36
CA ASP A 90 11.97 7.49 -0.36
C ASP A 90 12.55 6.97 -1.70
N GLU A 91 13.86 6.80 -1.74
CA GLU A 91 14.55 6.25 -2.92
C GLU A 91 14.05 4.84 -3.25
N GLY A 92 13.54 4.66 -4.48
CA GLY A 92 12.96 3.41 -4.94
C GLY A 92 11.49 3.20 -4.54
N MET A 93 10.85 4.18 -3.91
CA MET A 93 9.40 4.26 -3.78
C MET A 93 8.77 5.02 -4.94
N GLN A 94 7.62 4.54 -5.41
CA GLN A 94 6.83 5.23 -6.43
C GLN A 94 5.32 5.07 -6.18
N LEU A 95 4.56 6.10 -6.55
CA LEU A 95 3.10 6.04 -6.62
C LEU A 95 2.67 5.76 -8.06
N LEU A 96 1.87 4.71 -8.26
CA LEU A 96 1.35 4.28 -9.55
C LEU A 96 -0.17 4.39 -9.56
N ASP A 97 -0.69 5.03 -10.62
CA ASP A 97 -2.11 5.12 -10.88
C ASP A 97 -2.62 3.84 -11.54
N ALA A 98 -3.39 3.07 -10.78
CA ALA A 98 -3.95 1.78 -11.21
C ALA A 98 -4.82 1.91 -12.47
N ASP A 99 -5.45 3.07 -12.69
CA ASP A 99 -6.32 3.32 -13.83
C ASP A 99 -5.54 3.55 -15.14
N THR A 100 -4.22 3.70 -15.04
CA THR A 100 -3.31 3.94 -16.18
C THR A 100 -2.37 2.79 -16.48
N LEU A 101 -2.31 1.78 -15.61
CA LEU A 101 -1.39 0.66 -15.78
C LEU A 101 -1.78 -0.20 -17.00
N PRO A 102 -0.80 -0.76 -17.74
CA PRO A 102 -1.08 -1.65 -18.85
C PRO A 102 -1.95 -2.82 -18.40
N ILE A 103 -3.09 -2.98 -19.07
CA ILE A 103 -4.03 -4.08 -18.79
C ILE A 103 -3.55 -5.31 -19.55
N ALA A 104 -3.45 -6.41 -18.83
CA ALA A 104 -3.26 -7.74 -19.41
C ALA A 104 -4.36 -8.66 -18.89
N GLU A 105 -4.95 -9.45 -19.80
CA GLU A 105 -5.88 -10.51 -19.43
C GLU A 105 -5.17 -11.50 -18.50
N TYR A 106 -5.71 -11.67 -17.29
CA TYR A 106 -5.25 -12.66 -16.34
C TYR A 106 -6.30 -13.76 -16.21
N PRO A 107 -6.04 -15.00 -16.67
CA PRO A 107 -7.03 -16.05 -16.63
C PRO A 107 -7.39 -16.35 -15.18
N ASN A 108 -8.69 -16.35 -14.88
CA ASN A 108 -9.15 -16.73 -13.56
C ASN A 108 -8.76 -18.19 -13.28
N ARG A 109 -7.94 -18.40 -12.25
CA ARG A 109 -7.45 -19.73 -11.84
C ARG A 109 -8.32 -20.37 -10.76
N SER A 110 -9.37 -19.69 -10.29
CA SER A 110 -10.32 -20.31 -9.38
C SER A 110 -11.12 -21.38 -10.12
N HIS A 111 -10.96 -22.64 -9.72
CA HIS A 111 -11.78 -23.74 -10.21
C HIS A 111 -13.19 -23.62 -9.63
N GLY A 112 -14.07 -22.83 -10.26
CA GLY A 112 -15.48 -22.73 -9.83
C GLY A 112 -16.15 -21.42 -10.19
N LEU A 113 -16.56 -21.30 -11.46
CA LEU A 113 -17.82 -20.69 -11.89
C LEU A 113 -18.45 -21.62 -12.92
#